data_AF-A0AAD0XRR9-F1
#
_entry.id   AF-A0AAD0XRR9-F1
#
_cell.length_a   1.000
_cell.length_b   1.000
_cell.length_c   1.000
_cell.angle_alpha   90.00
_cell.angle_beta   90.00
_cell.angle_gamma   90.00
#
_symmetry.space_group_name_H-M   'P 1'
#
loop_
_entity.id
_entity.type
_entity.pdbx_description
1 polymer ?
#
loop_
_entity_poly.entity_id
_entity_poly.type
_entity_poly.pdbx_seq_one_letter_code
_entity_poly.pdbx_strand_id
1 'polypeptide(L)'
;MKKSWVLIFVAVLVFLGAGLSFRSDRVSFFVREDSPKPFPVRLELIQPLHANADSWGFVRQSATWARGNSLFMDDLIFAIRKAFPLGTTANITLSNQLFNGQSYTLRLKLNSGNVSYQPSTLSAAASYTNFFELRSTSDNGAALQFFFDDDPRDVAGDGAVLLYQLSRLDPTRWSGATAIIESYVRQPVVTGFANQGLIQTYSWKGSLGSDALGQDVDTGRVILEEMDNRTVFCFKSVVSFNGTTDLVTINAGTTALGYSHNNGLCPGAGREYYKLAYSQKLDGSLNVTAKGGLEQTAITSGQAITCNNTVNQFVNFTPTYGLFNFNGFIAEGVAASAIPADFIQSTRVDSLYDRVGTVGKSSATTTPAGSSWDTLTKAYIDALTINFATVP
;
A
#
# COMPACT_ATOMS: atom_id res chain seq x y z
N MET A 1 9.56 32.24 -31.55
CA MET A 1 10.06 30.97 -30.94
C MET A 1 10.71 31.11 -29.56
N LYS A 2 11.17 32.30 -29.09
CA LYS A 2 11.77 32.48 -27.75
C LYS A 2 10.79 32.53 -26.56
N LYS A 3 9.48 32.76 -26.79
CA LYS A 3 8.46 32.89 -25.72
C LYS A 3 7.99 31.56 -25.10
N SER A 4 8.10 30.43 -25.82
CA SER A 4 7.63 29.13 -25.33
C SER A 4 8.58 28.51 -24.29
N TRP A 5 9.90 28.71 -24.44
CA TRP A 5 10.90 28.28 -23.47
C TRP A 5 10.80 29.00 -22.13
N VAL A 6 10.42 30.28 -22.13
CA VAL A 6 10.19 31.06 -20.90
C VAL A 6 8.96 30.56 -20.16
N LEU A 7 7.89 30.16 -20.87
CA LEU A 7 6.71 29.54 -20.25
C LEU A 7 7.02 28.16 -19.68
N ILE A 8 7.87 27.36 -20.32
CA ILE A 8 8.34 26.07 -19.80
C ILE A 8 9.26 26.27 -18.59
N PHE A 9 10.18 27.24 -18.62
CA PHE A 9 11.03 27.57 -17.47
C PHE A 9 10.22 28.14 -16.31
N VAL A 10 9.19 28.95 -16.58
CA VAL A 10 8.27 29.47 -15.56
C VAL A 10 7.36 28.36 -15.05
N ALA A 11 6.88 27.45 -15.89
CA ALA A 11 6.10 26.28 -15.45
C ALA A 11 6.96 25.33 -14.60
N VAL A 12 8.23 25.12 -14.96
CA VAL A 12 9.22 24.35 -14.18
C VAL A 12 9.63 25.10 -12.91
N LEU A 13 9.81 26.41 -12.92
CA LEU A 13 10.07 27.23 -11.73
C LEU A 13 8.82 27.39 -10.84
N VAL A 14 7.61 27.25 -11.37
CA VAL A 14 6.38 27.15 -10.58
C VAL A 14 6.20 25.72 -10.07
N PHE A 15 6.56 24.70 -10.85
CA PHE A 15 6.59 23.29 -10.44
C PHE A 15 7.69 23.01 -9.40
N LEU A 16 8.78 23.78 -9.39
CA LEU A 16 9.91 23.69 -8.44
C LEU A 16 9.86 24.76 -7.33
N GLY A 17 9.29 25.94 -7.59
CA GLY A 17 9.13 27.05 -6.64
C GLY A 17 7.81 27.03 -5.86
N ALA A 18 6.76 26.42 -6.41
CA ALA A 18 5.71 25.78 -5.62
C ALA A 18 6.04 24.29 -5.36
N GLY A 19 7.30 23.91 -5.60
CA GLY A 19 7.74 22.53 -5.67
C GLY A 19 7.72 21.83 -4.33
N LEU A 20 7.32 20.56 -4.43
CA LEU A 20 7.62 19.42 -3.54
C LEU A 20 8.39 19.82 -2.28
N SER A 21 7.69 20.46 -1.36
CA SER A 21 8.21 20.71 -0.03
C SER A 21 8.06 19.41 0.76
N PHE A 22 9.10 18.58 0.74
CA PHE A 22 9.26 17.49 1.68
C PHE A 22 9.56 18.09 3.06
N ARG A 23 8.51 18.44 3.80
CA ARG A 23 8.62 18.68 5.23
C ARG A 23 8.17 17.44 5.99
N SER A 24 9.15 16.77 6.58
CA SER A 24 8.97 15.88 7.72
C SER A 24 8.60 16.72 8.95
N ASP A 25 7.39 17.30 8.97
CA ASP A 25 6.86 17.88 10.20
C ASP A 25 6.16 16.75 10.97
N ARG A 26 6.71 16.41 12.14
CA ARG A 26 5.98 15.69 13.18
C ARG A 26 4.70 16.49 13.46
N VAL A 27 3.54 15.98 13.07
CA VAL A 27 2.29 16.55 13.55
C VAL A 27 2.10 16.07 14.99
N SER A 28 2.56 16.89 15.93
CA SER A 28 1.93 16.98 17.24
C SER A 28 0.53 17.56 17.01
N PHE A 29 -0.49 16.97 17.64
CA PHE A 29 -1.80 17.60 17.78
C PHE A 29 -1.62 19.06 18.26
N PHE A 30 -2.43 19.97 17.73
CA PHE A 30 -2.50 21.44 17.93
C PHE A 30 -1.88 22.32 16.82
N VAL A 31 -2.78 22.97 16.09
CA VAL A 31 -2.53 24.02 15.09
C VAL A 31 -2.23 25.36 15.78
N ARG A 32 -1.31 26.16 15.22
CA ARG A 32 -1.44 27.62 15.23
C ARG A 32 -1.10 28.22 13.86
N GLU A 33 -2.03 29.06 13.41
CA GLU A 33 -1.95 30.09 12.37
C GLU A 33 -0.81 31.04 12.75
N ASP A 34 0.27 31.19 11.99
CA ASP A 34 0.38 32.24 10.96
C ASP A 34 1.70 32.02 10.20
N SER A 35 1.61 31.66 8.93
CA SER A 35 2.70 31.82 7.95
C SER A 35 2.11 31.65 6.56
N PRO A 36 2.55 32.43 5.55
CA PRO A 36 2.02 32.38 4.21
C PRO A 36 2.40 31.04 3.57
N LYS A 37 1.40 30.17 3.35
CA LYS A 37 1.57 28.80 2.84
C LYS A 37 1.33 28.76 1.33
N PRO A 38 2.36 28.62 0.48
CA PRO A 38 2.17 28.09 -0.85
C PRO A 38 1.94 26.58 -0.74
N PHE A 39 0.94 26.05 -1.47
CA PHE A 39 0.51 24.65 -1.47
C PHE A 39 1.67 23.64 -1.52
N PRO A 40 1.86 22.77 -0.51
CA PRO A 40 2.79 21.65 -0.57
C PRO A 40 2.07 20.37 -1.00
N VAL A 41 2.57 19.70 -2.05
CA VAL A 41 2.31 18.25 -2.23
C VAL A 41 2.88 17.55 -1.00
N ARG A 42 2.00 16.90 -0.22
CA ARG A 42 2.36 16.31 1.08
C ARG A 42 2.72 14.84 0.90
N LEU A 43 4.01 14.55 0.95
CA LEU A 43 4.52 13.18 1.09
C LEU A 43 4.56 12.81 2.58
N GLU A 44 3.38 12.66 3.19
CA GLU A 44 3.23 12.05 4.53
C GLU A 44 3.39 10.52 4.42
N LEU A 45 4.58 10.07 3.98
CA LEU A 45 4.91 8.64 3.97
C LEU A 45 5.38 8.21 5.37
N ILE A 46 4.44 7.61 6.09
CA ILE A 46 4.61 6.50 7.06
C ILE A 46 5.41 6.84 8.33
N GLN A 47 4.76 6.91 9.48
CA GLN A 47 5.46 6.79 10.77
C GLN A 47 6.03 5.37 10.93
N PRO A 48 7.20 5.18 11.59
CA PRO A 48 7.70 3.85 11.89
C PRO A 48 6.61 3.03 12.58
N LEU A 49 6.59 1.72 12.34
CA LEU A 49 5.62 0.78 12.91
C LEU A 49 5.87 0.65 14.42
N HIS A 50 5.57 1.70 15.18
CA HIS A 50 5.60 1.69 16.62
C HIS A 50 4.35 0.95 17.07
N ALA A 51 4.51 -0.34 17.32
CA ALA A 51 3.56 -1.10 18.10
C ALA A 51 3.57 -0.56 19.54
N ASN A 52 2.79 0.49 19.78
CA ASN A 52 2.25 0.73 21.11
C ASN A 52 0.87 1.42 21.01
N ALA A 53 -0.10 0.81 21.68
CA ALA A 53 -1.55 1.04 21.70
C ALA A 53 -2.34 0.45 20.50
N ASP A 54 -3.05 -0.65 20.79
CA ASP A 54 -4.08 -1.37 20.02
C ASP A 54 -3.58 -2.59 19.22
N SER A 55 -4.19 -3.75 19.47
CA SER A 55 -3.99 -5.03 18.75
C SER A 55 -4.29 -4.94 17.24
N TRP A 56 -4.74 -3.76 16.77
CA TRP A 56 -5.10 -3.43 15.40
C TRP A 56 -4.22 -2.33 14.77
N GLY A 57 -3.10 -1.95 15.40
CA GLY A 57 -2.21 -0.91 14.87
C GLY A 57 -1.75 -1.15 13.42
N PHE A 58 -1.48 -2.41 13.07
CA PHE A 58 -1.13 -2.82 11.70
C PHE A 58 -2.25 -2.54 10.67
N VAL A 59 -3.51 -2.70 11.07
CA VAL A 59 -4.69 -2.47 10.20
C VAL A 59 -4.83 -0.99 9.86
N ARG A 60 -4.73 -0.13 10.87
CA ARG A 60 -4.80 1.31 10.69
C ARG A 60 -3.64 1.82 9.85
N GLN A 61 -2.43 1.32 10.10
CA GLN A 61 -1.24 1.74 9.36
C GLN A 61 -1.26 1.28 7.90
N SER A 62 -1.68 0.05 7.61
CA SER A 62 -1.80 -0.45 6.23
C SER A 62 -2.88 0.29 5.43
N ALA A 63 -4.03 0.58 6.01
CA ALA A 63 -5.06 1.42 5.38
C ALA A 63 -4.57 2.85 5.14
N THR A 64 -3.89 3.45 6.12
CA THR A 64 -3.30 4.79 6.02
C THR A 64 -2.25 4.85 4.92
N TRP A 65 -1.39 3.84 4.83
CA TRP A 65 -0.35 3.74 3.82
C TRP A 65 -0.96 3.61 2.42
N ALA A 66 -1.89 2.69 2.23
CA ALA A 66 -2.54 2.49 0.93
C ALA A 66 -3.25 3.77 0.44
N ARG A 67 -3.93 4.47 1.35
CA ARG A 67 -4.52 5.80 1.08
C ARG A 67 -3.46 6.84 0.72
N GLY A 68 -2.34 6.90 1.46
CA GLY A 68 -1.24 7.83 1.18
C GLY A 68 -0.66 7.64 -0.22
N ASN A 69 -0.50 6.39 -0.68
CA ASN A 69 -0.05 6.10 -2.05
C ASN A 69 -1.06 6.58 -3.09
N SER A 70 -2.36 6.36 -2.86
CA SER A 70 -3.41 6.84 -3.79
C SER A 70 -3.37 8.36 -3.93
N LEU A 71 -3.34 9.07 -2.79
CA LEU A 71 -3.27 10.53 -2.79
C LEU A 71 -2.01 11.05 -3.48
N PHE A 72 -0.87 10.39 -3.28
CA PHE A 72 0.37 10.79 -3.93
C PHE A 72 0.32 10.61 -5.46
N MET A 73 -0.26 9.51 -5.96
CA MET A 73 -0.44 9.33 -7.40
C MET A 73 -1.35 10.42 -7.99
N ASP A 74 -2.47 10.71 -7.33
CA ASP A 74 -3.40 11.77 -7.75
C ASP A 74 -2.72 13.15 -7.74
N ASP A 75 -1.99 13.49 -6.68
CA ASP A 75 -1.24 14.75 -6.56
C ASP A 75 -0.16 14.88 -7.64
N LEU A 76 0.55 13.79 -7.94
CA LEU A 76 1.58 13.76 -8.98
C LEU A 76 0.97 13.96 -10.37
N ILE A 77 -0.11 13.25 -10.69
CA ILE A 77 -0.85 13.45 -11.94
C ILE A 77 -1.36 14.89 -12.02
N PHE A 78 -2.00 15.40 -10.96
CA PHE A 78 -2.52 16.76 -10.92
C PHE A 78 -1.42 17.80 -11.15
N ALA A 79 -0.27 17.67 -10.47
CA ALA A 79 0.86 18.57 -10.61
C ALA A 79 1.42 18.56 -12.04
N ILE A 80 1.57 17.37 -12.65
CA ILE A 80 1.99 17.20 -14.03
C ILE A 80 0.99 17.88 -14.97
N ARG A 81 -0.32 17.65 -14.79
CA ARG A 81 -1.37 18.22 -15.66
C ARG A 81 -1.50 19.73 -15.55
N LYS A 82 -1.20 20.29 -14.38
CA LYS A 82 -1.14 21.74 -14.19
C LYS A 82 0.00 22.37 -15.00
N ALA A 83 1.13 21.68 -15.16
CA ALA A 83 2.27 22.15 -15.94
C ALA A 83 2.16 21.79 -17.43
N PHE A 84 1.56 20.64 -17.74
CA PHE A 84 1.43 20.07 -19.08
C PHE A 84 -0.04 19.70 -19.33
N PRO A 85 -0.78 20.50 -20.11
CA PRO A 85 -2.16 20.19 -20.47
C PRO A 85 -2.32 18.80 -21.10
N LEU A 86 -3.53 18.25 -21.05
CA LEU A 86 -3.87 16.95 -21.65
C LEU A 86 -3.43 16.87 -23.12
N GLY A 87 -2.86 15.74 -23.54
CA GLY A 87 -2.33 15.54 -24.89
C GLY A 87 -0.96 16.19 -25.17
N THR A 88 -0.32 16.84 -24.19
CA THR A 88 1.04 17.37 -24.37
C THR A 88 2.03 16.22 -24.56
N THR A 89 2.85 16.29 -25.61
CA THR A 89 4.03 15.43 -25.78
C THR A 89 5.25 16.10 -25.14
N ALA A 90 5.92 15.39 -24.25
CA ALA A 90 7.15 15.85 -23.61
C ALA A 90 8.13 14.69 -23.41
N ASN A 91 9.43 14.99 -23.48
CA ASN A 91 10.51 14.08 -23.09
C ASN A 91 11.61 14.92 -22.47
N ILE A 92 11.56 15.06 -21.15
CA ILE A 92 12.37 15.98 -20.36
C ILE A 92 13.28 15.17 -19.45
N THR A 93 14.54 15.59 -19.34
CA THR A 93 15.49 15.08 -18.34
C THR A 93 16.13 16.26 -17.64
N LEU A 94 16.04 16.30 -16.31
CA LEU A 94 16.61 17.32 -15.45
C LEU A 94 17.57 16.64 -14.47
N SER A 95 18.87 16.88 -14.65
CA SER A 95 19.90 16.35 -13.75
C SER A 95 20.03 17.21 -12.49
N ASN A 96 20.61 16.62 -11.43
CA ASN A 96 21.04 17.31 -10.21
C ASN A 96 19.93 18.05 -9.42
N GLN A 97 18.73 17.50 -9.41
CA GLN A 97 17.62 18.00 -8.61
C GLN A 97 17.79 17.56 -7.15
N LEU A 98 17.82 18.51 -6.22
CA LEU A 98 18.02 18.24 -4.80
C LEU A 98 16.68 17.98 -4.10
N PHE A 99 16.54 16.80 -3.48
CA PHE A 99 15.39 16.40 -2.67
C PHE A 99 15.88 15.67 -1.41
N ASN A 100 15.39 16.05 -0.22
CA ASN A 100 15.79 15.43 1.07
C ASN A 100 17.31 15.31 1.29
N GLY A 101 18.09 16.31 0.83
CA GLY A 101 19.55 16.27 0.92
C GLY A 101 20.23 15.29 -0.05
N GLN A 102 19.47 14.66 -0.94
CA GLN A 102 19.95 13.77 -2.00
C GLN A 102 19.78 14.43 -3.37
N SER A 103 20.63 14.07 -4.32
CA SER A 103 20.58 14.57 -5.69
C SER A 103 19.99 13.52 -6.62
N TYR A 104 19.06 13.93 -7.48
CA TYR A 104 18.38 13.06 -8.43
C TYR A 104 18.40 13.60 -9.85
N THR A 105 18.37 12.70 -10.80
CA THR A 105 17.97 12.96 -12.18
C THR A 105 16.49 12.65 -12.32
N LEU A 106 15.72 13.67 -12.70
CA LEU A 106 14.30 13.57 -12.99
C LEU A 106 14.11 13.33 -14.48
N ARG A 107 13.27 12.37 -14.83
CA ARG A 107 12.86 12.10 -16.21
C ARG A 107 11.35 12.14 -16.31
N LEU A 108 10.83 12.86 -17.30
CA LEU A 108 9.40 12.94 -17.59
C LEU A 108 9.17 12.68 -19.08
N LYS A 109 8.37 11.68 -19.38
CA LYS A 109 7.86 11.37 -20.71
C LYS A 109 6.35 11.48 -20.70
N LEU A 110 5.80 12.32 -21.55
CA LEU A 110 4.36 12.45 -21.77
C LEU A 110 4.06 12.17 -23.23
N ASN A 111 3.05 11.34 -23.51
CA ASN A 111 2.56 11.06 -24.86
C ASN A 111 3.66 10.87 -25.92
N SER A 112 4.76 10.20 -25.57
CA SER A 112 5.98 10.12 -26.40
C SER A 112 6.30 8.69 -26.88
N GLY A 113 5.34 7.77 -26.76
CA GLY A 113 5.44 6.36 -27.15
C GLY A 113 5.11 5.42 -25.98
N ASN A 114 4.92 4.13 -26.25
CA ASN A 114 4.53 3.16 -25.24
C ASN A 114 5.67 2.95 -24.24
N VAL A 115 5.44 3.35 -22.99
CA VAL A 115 6.28 2.96 -21.86
C VAL A 115 5.63 1.74 -21.24
N SER A 116 6.30 0.59 -21.28
CA SER A 116 5.73 -0.65 -20.75
C SER A 116 6.27 -0.96 -19.36
N TYR A 117 5.38 -1.40 -18.48
CA TYR A 117 5.74 -2.02 -17.20
C TYR A 117 4.80 -3.19 -16.92
N GLN A 118 5.30 -4.23 -16.26
CA GLN A 118 4.51 -5.37 -15.84
C GLN A 118 4.25 -5.26 -14.33
N PRO A 119 3.06 -4.78 -13.90
CA PRO A 119 2.64 -4.87 -12.51
C PRO A 119 2.74 -6.30 -12.01
N SER A 120 3.09 -6.47 -10.74
CA SER A 120 3.17 -7.80 -10.12
C SER A 120 1.85 -8.59 -10.23
N THR A 121 0.73 -7.89 -10.39
CA THR A 121 -0.61 -8.44 -10.56
C THR A 121 -0.97 -8.84 -11.99
N LEU A 122 -0.12 -8.57 -12.99
CA LEU A 122 -0.37 -8.91 -14.38
C LEU A 122 0.59 -9.99 -14.88
N SER A 123 0.07 -10.92 -15.67
CA SER A 123 0.88 -11.95 -16.35
C SER A 123 1.67 -11.43 -17.56
N ALA A 124 1.34 -10.23 -18.06
CA ALA A 124 2.02 -9.58 -19.16
C ALA A 124 2.19 -8.08 -18.89
N ALA A 125 3.12 -7.44 -19.59
CA ALA A 125 3.37 -6.00 -19.48
C ALA A 125 2.17 -5.19 -19.99
N ALA A 126 1.81 -4.16 -19.23
CA ALA A 126 0.88 -3.11 -19.60
C ALA A 126 1.62 -1.96 -20.30
N SER A 127 0.91 -1.17 -21.10
CA SER A 127 1.44 -0.02 -21.84
C SER A 127 0.83 1.27 -21.32
N TYR A 128 1.69 2.20 -20.91
CA TYR A 128 1.28 3.49 -20.37
C TYR A 128 1.66 4.61 -21.32
N THR A 129 0.83 5.66 -21.38
CA THR A 129 1.09 6.83 -22.24
C THR A 129 2.13 7.78 -21.63
N ASN A 130 2.30 7.76 -20.31
CA ASN A 130 3.19 8.65 -19.58
C ASN A 130 4.11 7.91 -18.61
N PHE A 131 5.25 8.52 -18.32
CA PHE A 131 6.25 8.02 -17.40
C PHE A 131 6.98 9.15 -16.68
N PHE A 132 7.15 9.00 -15.37
CA PHE A 132 7.95 9.86 -14.53
C PHE A 132 8.94 9.01 -13.73
N GLU A 133 10.18 9.48 -13.58
CA GLU A 133 11.21 8.76 -12.84
C GLU A 133 12.11 9.72 -12.07
N LEU A 134 12.52 9.28 -10.89
CA LEU A 134 13.61 9.84 -10.11
C LEU A 134 14.71 8.78 -9.99
N ARG A 135 15.90 9.07 -10.53
CA ARG A 135 17.11 8.26 -10.37
C ARG A 135 18.09 9.00 -9.48
N SER A 136 18.68 8.31 -8.52
CA SER A 136 19.77 8.88 -7.73
C SER A 136 20.94 9.25 -8.65
N THR A 137 21.46 10.47 -8.50
CA THR A 137 22.56 10.96 -9.33
C THR A 137 23.88 10.25 -9.02
N SER A 138 24.07 9.76 -7.80
CA SER A 138 25.35 9.18 -7.35
C SER A 138 25.63 7.80 -7.92
N ASP A 139 24.60 6.95 -8.03
CA ASP A 139 24.70 5.56 -8.46
C ASP A 139 23.81 5.24 -9.68
N ASN A 140 23.09 6.24 -10.19
CA ASN A 140 22.12 6.09 -11.26
C ASN A 140 21.02 5.05 -10.94
N GLY A 141 20.78 4.70 -9.67
CA GLY A 141 19.72 3.77 -9.28
C GLY A 141 18.36 4.44 -9.29
N ALA A 142 17.32 3.77 -9.77
CA ALA A 142 15.95 4.27 -9.66
C ALA A 142 15.51 4.33 -8.19
N ALA A 143 14.96 5.46 -7.77
CA ALA A 143 14.37 5.65 -6.45
C ALA A 143 12.84 5.65 -6.51
N LEU A 144 12.29 6.17 -7.61
CA LEU A 144 10.86 6.19 -7.90
C LEU A 144 10.62 6.10 -9.41
N GLN A 145 9.64 5.31 -9.81
CA GLN A 145 9.12 5.26 -11.17
C GLN A 145 7.59 5.29 -11.13
N PHE A 146 6.99 6.07 -12.01
CA PHE A 146 5.55 6.23 -12.11
C PHE A 146 5.12 6.13 -13.56
N PHE A 147 4.33 5.09 -13.87
CA PHE A 147 3.77 4.82 -15.18
C PHE A 147 2.28 5.10 -15.10
N PHE A 148 1.72 5.88 -16.02
CA PHE A 148 0.32 6.27 -15.91
C PHE A 148 -0.29 6.66 -17.25
N ASP A 149 -1.58 6.36 -17.36
CA ASP A 149 -2.43 6.90 -18.42
C ASP A 149 -3.00 8.27 -18.05
N ASP A 150 -3.56 8.96 -19.04
CA ASP A 150 -4.15 10.28 -18.85
C ASP A 150 -5.35 10.26 -17.89
N ASP A 151 -6.13 9.17 -17.92
CA ASP A 151 -7.18 8.87 -16.96
C ASP A 151 -7.00 7.43 -16.42
N PRO A 152 -6.44 7.25 -15.21
CA PRO A 152 -6.31 5.93 -14.58
C PRO A 152 -7.64 5.22 -14.31
N ARG A 153 -8.77 5.93 -14.42
CA ARG A 153 -10.12 5.38 -14.26
C ARG A 153 -10.75 4.94 -15.57
N ASP A 154 -10.10 5.17 -16.71
CA ASP A 154 -10.59 4.67 -17.99
C ASP A 154 -10.50 3.14 -18.03
N VAL A 155 -11.65 2.50 -18.30
CA VAL A 155 -11.75 1.03 -18.45
C VAL A 155 -10.95 0.51 -19.64
N ALA A 156 -10.73 1.35 -20.66
CA ALA A 156 -9.92 1.03 -21.82
C ALA A 156 -8.42 1.20 -21.57
N GLY A 157 -8.04 1.89 -20.50
CA GLY A 157 -6.65 2.11 -20.10
C GLY A 157 -6.04 0.95 -19.32
N ASP A 158 -4.74 1.08 -19.11
CA ASP A 158 -3.91 0.20 -18.30
C ASP A 158 -3.72 0.73 -16.86
N GLY A 159 -4.09 2.00 -16.61
CA GLY A 159 -4.22 2.57 -15.28
C GLY A 159 -2.98 3.36 -14.84
N ALA A 160 -2.58 3.21 -13.59
CA ALA A 160 -1.38 3.85 -13.05
C ALA A 160 -0.62 2.93 -12.09
N VAL A 161 0.71 2.89 -12.24
CA VAL A 161 1.63 2.14 -11.40
C VAL A 161 2.68 3.07 -10.83
N LEU A 162 2.83 3.04 -9.51
CA LEU A 162 3.90 3.69 -8.79
C LEU A 162 4.83 2.66 -8.16
N LEU A 163 6.12 2.82 -8.40
CA LEU A 163 7.19 2.05 -7.80
C LEU A 163 8.12 2.97 -7.02
N TYR A 164 8.52 2.58 -5.81
CA TYR A 164 9.52 3.33 -5.06
C TYR A 164 10.27 2.48 -4.05
N GLN A 165 11.44 2.97 -3.64
CA GLN A 165 12.25 2.41 -2.56
C GLN A 165 12.50 3.48 -1.50
N LEU A 166 12.02 3.24 -0.28
CA LEU A 166 12.06 4.23 0.81
C LEU A 166 13.48 4.67 1.18
N SER A 167 14.42 3.73 1.31
CA SER A 167 15.82 4.01 1.62
C SER A 167 16.53 4.84 0.56
N ARG A 168 16.05 4.82 -0.69
CA ARG A 168 16.59 5.66 -1.75
C ARG A 168 16.04 7.08 -1.68
N LEU A 169 14.77 7.24 -1.32
CA LEU A 169 14.09 8.54 -1.22
C LEU A 169 14.46 9.32 0.06
N ASP A 170 14.65 8.63 1.17
CA ASP A 170 15.05 9.18 2.48
C ASP A 170 15.91 8.16 3.26
N PRO A 171 17.21 8.04 2.94
CA PRO A 171 18.11 7.06 3.54
C PRO A 171 18.33 7.29 5.04
N THR A 172 18.19 8.53 5.52
CA THR A 172 18.37 8.87 6.94
C THR A 172 17.26 8.25 7.78
N ARG A 173 16.02 8.31 7.30
CA ARG A 173 14.85 7.76 7.99
C ARG A 173 14.69 6.26 7.77
N TRP A 174 14.97 5.77 6.57
CA TRP A 174 14.71 4.39 6.14
C TRP A 174 15.98 3.60 5.92
N SER A 175 16.98 3.83 6.76
CA SER A 175 18.24 3.09 6.70
C SER A 175 18.00 1.58 6.79
N GLY A 176 18.61 0.83 5.87
CA GLY A 176 18.48 -0.63 5.79
C GLY A 176 17.21 -1.16 5.13
N ALA A 177 16.26 -0.29 4.73
CA ALA A 177 15.09 -0.72 3.98
C ALA A 177 15.49 -1.14 2.56
N THR A 178 15.22 -2.40 2.20
CA THR A 178 15.49 -2.94 0.86
C THR A 178 14.24 -3.09 0.02
N ALA A 179 13.06 -2.89 0.62
CA ALA A 179 11.79 -3.09 -0.03
C ALA A 179 11.60 -2.19 -1.26
N ILE A 180 11.31 -2.82 -2.39
CA ILE A 180 10.67 -2.13 -3.51
C ILE A 180 9.17 -2.28 -3.32
N ILE A 181 8.50 -1.14 -3.39
CA ILE A 181 7.07 -1.01 -3.15
C ILE A 181 6.38 -0.68 -4.46
N GLU A 182 5.32 -1.41 -4.77
CA GLU A 182 4.48 -1.22 -5.95
C GLU A 182 3.05 -0.88 -5.52
N SER A 183 2.50 0.20 -6.06
CA SER A 183 1.09 0.55 -5.98
C SER A 183 0.53 0.59 -7.40
N TYR A 184 -0.42 -0.28 -7.70
CA TYR A 184 -1.10 -0.35 -8.99
C TYR A 184 -2.59 -0.05 -8.82
N VAL A 185 -3.08 0.91 -9.60
CA VAL A 185 -4.49 1.32 -9.64
C VAL A 185 -5.02 1.11 -11.03
N ARG A 186 -6.20 0.50 -11.13
CA ARG A 186 -6.94 0.35 -12.38
C ARG A 186 -8.44 0.29 -12.13
N GLN A 187 -9.20 0.82 -13.08
CA GLN A 187 -10.64 0.56 -13.15
C GLN A 187 -10.88 -0.84 -13.73
N PRO A 188 -11.40 -1.80 -12.95
CA PRO A 188 -11.71 -3.12 -13.48
C PRO A 188 -12.97 -3.09 -14.34
N VAL A 189 -13.05 -4.04 -15.27
CA VAL A 189 -14.33 -4.45 -15.87
C VAL A 189 -14.67 -5.81 -15.30
N VAL A 190 -15.74 -5.90 -14.52
CA VAL A 190 -16.17 -7.17 -13.91
C VAL A 190 -17.59 -7.50 -14.36
N THR A 191 -17.70 -8.57 -15.15
CA THR A 191 -18.99 -9.08 -15.63
C THR A 191 -19.83 -9.58 -14.45
N GLY A 192 -21.11 -9.21 -14.40
CA GLY A 192 -22.05 -9.59 -13.33
C GLY A 192 -22.08 -8.67 -12.11
N PHE A 193 -21.18 -7.68 -12.02
CA PHE A 193 -21.18 -6.67 -10.97
C PHE A 193 -21.15 -5.26 -11.59
N ALA A 194 -22.32 -4.74 -11.95
CA ALA A 194 -22.43 -3.37 -12.44
C ALA A 194 -21.90 -2.37 -11.38
N ASN A 195 -21.10 -1.40 -11.81
CA ASN A 195 -20.56 -0.32 -10.98
C ASN A 195 -19.55 -0.73 -9.88
N GLN A 196 -18.70 -1.74 -10.13
CA GLN A 196 -17.47 -1.86 -9.32
C GLN A 196 -16.62 -0.60 -9.51
N GLY A 197 -16.12 -0.05 -8.40
CA GLY A 197 -15.23 1.10 -8.45
C GLY A 197 -13.79 0.67 -8.67
N LEU A 198 -12.86 1.54 -8.29
CA LEU A 198 -11.43 1.29 -8.51
C LEU A 198 -10.93 0.08 -7.72
N ILE A 199 -9.94 -0.59 -8.30
CA ILE A 199 -9.11 -1.55 -7.60
C ILE A 199 -7.73 -0.94 -7.45
N GLN A 200 -7.20 -1.04 -6.24
CA GLN A 200 -5.81 -0.73 -5.96
C GLN A 200 -5.15 -1.91 -5.28
N THR A 201 -4.00 -2.31 -5.80
CA THR A 201 -3.12 -3.26 -5.14
C THR A 201 -1.86 -2.57 -4.69
N TYR A 202 -1.44 -2.87 -3.47
CA TYR A 202 -0.21 -2.40 -2.89
C TYR A 202 0.61 -3.63 -2.49
N SER A 203 1.82 -3.75 -3.01
CA SER A 203 2.68 -4.92 -2.78
C SER A 203 4.09 -4.47 -2.48
N TRP A 204 4.81 -5.22 -1.64
CA TRP A 204 6.22 -4.97 -1.39
C TRP A 204 6.99 -6.28 -1.24
N LYS A 205 8.28 -6.22 -1.59
CA LYS A 205 9.25 -7.30 -1.38
C LYS A 205 10.58 -6.73 -0.94
N GLY A 206 11.13 -7.23 0.15
CA GLY A 206 12.33 -6.74 0.86
C GLY A 206 11.98 -6.16 2.24
N SER A 207 13.02 -5.90 3.05
CA SER A 207 12.87 -5.31 4.39
C SER A 207 12.34 -3.88 4.33
N LEU A 208 11.40 -3.55 5.22
CA LEU A 208 10.82 -2.22 5.35
C LEU A 208 11.65 -1.28 6.24
N GLY A 209 12.60 -1.82 7.01
CA GLY A 209 13.42 -1.05 7.94
C GLY A 209 14.61 -1.86 8.47
N SER A 210 15.37 -1.23 9.35
CA SER A 210 16.51 -1.84 10.06
C SER A 210 16.17 -2.31 11.46
N ASP A 211 14.98 -1.99 11.98
CA ASP A 211 14.47 -2.58 13.22
C ASP A 211 14.10 -4.06 13.01
N ALA A 212 14.06 -4.85 14.09
CA ALA A 212 13.84 -6.29 14.00
C ALA A 212 12.55 -6.66 13.25
N LEU A 213 11.45 -5.95 13.54
CA LEU A 213 10.18 -6.18 12.85
C LEU A 213 10.24 -5.73 11.38
N GLY A 214 10.84 -4.58 11.09
CA GLY A 214 11.04 -4.09 9.72
C GLY A 214 11.95 -4.98 8.86
N GLN A 215 12.88 -5.73 9.46
CA GLN A 215 13.71 -6.72 8.77
C GLN A 215 12.94 -8.00 8.48
N ASP A 216 12.07 -8.41 9.41
CA ASP A 216 11.34 -9.66 9.31
C ASP A 216 10.06 -9.57 8.47
N VAL A 217 9.46 -8.37 8.36
CA VAL A 217 8.35 -8.08 7.46
C VAL A 217 8.88 -7.81 6.06
N ASP A 218 9.18 -8.89 5.33
CA ASP A 218 9.84 -8.77 4.03
C ASP A 218 8.88 -8.80 2.83
N THR A 219 7.63 -9.22 3.00
CA THR A 219 6.71 -9.40 1.88
C THR A 219 5.28 -9.19 2.33
N GLY A 220 4.53 -8.42 1.56
CA GLY A 220 3.10 -8.31 1.77
C GLY A 220 2.36 -7.75 0.58
N ARG A 221 1.05 -7.91 0.64
CA ARG A 221 0.11 -7.39 -0.32
C ARG A 221 -1.15 -6.92 0.37
N VAL A 222 -1.64 -5.78 -0.09
CA VAL A 222 -2.93 -5.20 0.24
C VAL A 222 -3.72 -5.04 -1.05
N ILE A 223 -5.02 -5.31 -0.97
CA ILE A 223 -5.99 -5.11 -2.04
C ILE A 223 -7.11 -4.25 -1.49
N LEU A 224 -7.40 -3.17 -2.22
CA LEU A 224 -8.48 -2.25 -1.96
C LEU A 224 -9.46 -2.35 -3.13
N GLU A 225 -10.74 -2.46 -2.82
CA GLU A 225 -11.78 -2.55 -3.84
C GLU A 225 -13.05 -1.80 -3.40
N GLU A 226 -13.54 -0.91 -4.27
CA GLU A 226 -14.85 -0.30 -4.12
C GLU A 226 -15.93 -1.26 -4.63
N MET A 227 -16.86 -1.62 -3.75
CA MET A 227 -17.93 -2.59 -3.99
C MET A 227 -19.31 -1.95 -3.85
N ASP A 228 -20.34 -2.73 -4.21
CA ASP A 228 -21.76 -2.41 -4.01
C ASP A 228 -22.14 -1.02 -4.53
N ASN A 229 -21.89 -0.78 -5.82
CA ASN A 229 -22.15 0.53 -6.44
C ASN A 229 -21.40 1.69 -5.74
N ARG A 230 -20.16 1.43 -5.29
CA ARG A 230 -19.25 2.39 -4.63
C ARG A 230 -19.76 2.91 -3.27
N THR A 231 -20.57 2.11 -2.58
CA THR A 231 -21.07 2.43 -1.23
C THR A 231 -20.26 1.73 -0.12
N VAL A 232 -19.48 0.71 -0.49
CA VAL A 232 -18.65 -0.04 0.44
C VAL A 232 -17.22 -0.11 -0.10
N PHE A 233 -16.27 0.10 0.81
CA PHE A 233 -14.86 -0.12 0.55
C PHE A 233 -14.41 -1.40 1.24
N CYS A 234 -13.83 -2.32 0.49
CA CYS A 234 -13.32 -3.58 1.01
C CYS A 234 -11.79 -3.60 0.94
N PHE A 235 -11.20 -4.15 1.99
CA PHE A 235 -9.77 -4.30 2.15
C PHE A 235 -9.47 -5.76 2.43
N LYS A 236 -8.43 -6.29 1.77
CA LYS A 236 -7.81 -7.58 2.10
C LYS A 236 -6.31 -7.41 2.16
N SER A 237 -5.65 -8.07 3.09
CA SER A 237 -4.20 -8.16 3.06
C SER A 237 -3.65 -9.48 3.55
N VAL A 238 -2.46 -9.77 3.06
CA VAL A 238 -1.55 -10.77 3.61
C VAL A 238 -0.22 -10.08 3.83
N VAL A 239 0.33 -10.26 5.02
CA VAL A 239 1.73 -9.95 5.31
C VAL A 239 2.42 -11.21 5.76
N SER A 240 3.66 -11.38 5.35
CA SER A 240 4.47 -12.50 5.78
C SER A 240 5.63 -12.02 6.65
N PHE A 241 5.95 -12.84 7.63
CA PHE A 241 6.96 -12.60 8.64
C PHE A 241 7.92 -13.78 8.66
N ASN A 242 9.12 -13.54 9.16
CA ASN A 242 10.01 -14.63 9.49
C ASN A 242 9.40 -15.45 10.65
N GLY A 243 9.57 -16.78 10.62
CA GLY A 243 9.10 -17.66 11.69
C GLY A 243 9.84 -17.46 13.01
N THR A 244 10.90 -16.66 13.00
CA THR A 244 11.68 -16.27 14.17
C THR A 244 11.38 -14.84 14.63
N THR A 245 10.31 -14.20 14.16
CA THR A 245 10.02 -12.81 14.56
C THR A 245 9.47 -12.74 15.98
N ASP A 246 9.99 -11.83 16.79
CA ASP A 246 9.43 -11.52 18.11
C ASP A 246 8.13 -10.70 17.95
N LEU A 247 7.01 -11.38 17.69
CA LEU A 247 5.68 -10.77 17.54
C LEU A 247 5.02 -10.41 18.87
N VAL A 248 5.59 -10.88 19.99
CA VAL A 248 5.17 -10.52 21.35
C VAL A 248 6.36 -9.97 22.12
N THR A 249 6.11 -8.97 22.95
CA THR A 249 7.16 -8.39 23.81
C THR A 249 7.69 -9.46 24.77
N ILE A 250 8.98 -9.79 24.69
CA ILE A 250 9.62 -10.74 25.60
C ILE A 250 9.94 -10.06 26.93
N ASN A 251 9.22 -10.42 27.98
CA ASN A 251 9.42 -9.99 29.37
C ASN A 251 9.20 -11.15 30.34
N ALA A 252 9.42 -10.93 31.64
CA ALA A 252 9.27 -11.98 32.66
C ALA A 252 7.88 -12.67 32.63
N GLY A 253 6.83 -11.90 32.32
CA GLY A 253 5.46 -12.42 32.18
C GLY A 253 5.33 -13.35 30.96
N THR A 254 5.75 -12.91 29.77
CA THR A 254 5.66 -13.75 28.57
C THR A 254 6.63 -14.92 28.61
N THR A 255 7.80 -14.78 29.24
CA THR A 255 8.75 -15.88 29.43
C THR A 255 8.21 -16.95 30.39
N ALA A 256 7.47 -16.55 31.43
CA ALA A 256 6.76 -17.51 32.29
C ALA A 256 5.67 -18.30 31.53
N LEU A 257 5.18 -17.76 30.42
CA LEU A 257 4.23 -18.41 29.51
C LEU A 257 4.93 -19.26 28.42
N GLY A 258 6.26 -19.35 28.44
CA GLY A 258 7.04 -20.13 27.49
C GLY A 258 7.51 -19.37 26.24
N TYR A 259 7.35 -18.04 26.18
CA TYR A 259 7.92 -17.24 25.09
C TYR A 259 9.40 -16.95 25.31
N SER A 260 10.23 -17.24 24.31
CA SER A 260 11.62 -16.78 24.23
C SER A 260 11.83 -15.99 22.95
N HIS A 261 12.94 -15.25 22.91
CA HIS A 261 13.37 -14.59 21.69
C HIS A 261 13.47 -15.58 20.51
N ASN A 262 13.16 -15.07 19.33
CA ASN A 262 13.28 -15.72 18.04
C ASN A 262 12.35 -16.93 17.81
N ASN A 263 11.22 -16.99 18.52
CA ASN A 263 10.31 -18.12 18.47
C ASN A 263 9.09 -17.94 17.57
N GLY A 264 8.96 -16.79 16.88
CA GLY A 264 7.71 -16.49 16.18
C GLY A 264 6.54 -16.43 17.17
N LEU A 265 5.32 -16.53 16.65
CA LEU A 265 4.17 -16.80 17.49
C LEU A 265 4.02 -18.30 17.78
N CYS A 266 4.36 -19.15 16.81
CA CYS A 266 4.29 -20.60 16.96
C CYS A 266 5.70 -21.24 16.75
N PRO A 267 6.39 -21.64 17.84
CA PRO A 267 7.79 -22.07 17.80
C PRO A 267 8.06 -23.23 16.82
N GLY A 268 9.08 -23.08 15.97
CA GLY A 268 9.55 -24.12 15.03
C GLY A 268 8.85 -24.13 13.66
N ALA A 269 7.95 -23.20 13.40
CA ALA A 269 7.31 -23.04 12.09
C ALA A 269 8.20 -22.22 11.13
N GLY A 270 8.06 -22.45 9.83
CA GLY A 270 8.65 -21.60 8.79
C GLY A 270 8.02 -20.20 8.78
N ARG A 271 7.87 -19.60 7.61
CA ARG A 271 7.22 -18.27 7.50
C ARG A 271 5.82 -18.27 8.13
N GLU A 272 5.50 -17.17 8.82
CA GLU A 272 4.18 -16.88 9.37
C GLU A 272 3.47 -15.85 8.48
N TYR A 273 2.14 -15.93 8.41
CA TYR A 273 1.34 -15.03 7.57
C TYR A 273 0.24 -14.37 8.41
N TYR A 274 0.12 -13.04 8.35
CA TYR A 274 -1.01 -12.31 8.93
C TYR A 274 -2.01 -11.97 7.85
N LYS A 275 -3.24 -12.44 8.03
CA LYS A 275 -4.39 -12.17 7.17
C LYS A 275 -5.27 -11.13 7.82
N LEU A 276 -5.75 -10.21 7.00
CA LEU A 276 -6.67 -9.18 7.43
C LEU A 276 -7.71 -8.93 6.35
N ALA A 277 -8.95 -8.76 6.78
CA ALA A 277 -10.02 -8.27 5.93
C ALA A 277 -10.83 -7.22 6.70
N TYR A 278 -11.22 -6.14 6.04
CA TYR A 278 -12.22 -5.24 6.59
C TYR A 278 -13.15 -4.71 5.50
N SER A 279 -14.33 -4.29 5.93
CA SER A 279 -15.29 -3.59 5.09
C SER A 279 -15.70 -2.31 5.79
N GLN A 280 -15.70 -1.23 5.03
CA GLN A 280 -16.00 0.13 5.47
C GLN A 280 -17.17 0.66 4.67
N LYS A 281 -18.13 1.28 5.35
CA LYS A 281 -19.15 2.11 4.68
C LYS A 281 -18.50 3.38 4.13
N LEU A 282 -18.87 3.76 2.91
CA LEU A 282 -18.41 5.01 2.28
C LEU A 282 -19.35 6.19 2.55
N ASP A 283 -20.44 5.95 3.26
CA ASP A 283 -21.39 6.96 3.73
C ASP A 283 -21.38 7.10 5.27
N GLY A 284 -21.99 8.17 5.75
CA GLY A 284 -22.17 8.43 7.18
C GLY A 284 -20.86 8.47 7.99
N SER A 285 -20.84 7.79 9.12
CA SER A 285 -19.70 7.75 10.06
C SER A 285 -18.52 6.89 9.62
N LEU A 286 -18.54 6.37 8.38
CA LEU A 286 -17.51 5.50 7.81
C LEU A 286 -17.23 4.27 8.69
N ASN A 287 -18.28 3.68 9.23
CA ASN A 287 -18.18 2.53 10.15
C ASN A 287 -17.48 1.35 9.46
N VAL A 288 -16.53 0.76 10.16
CA VAL A 288 -15.64 -0.31 9.70
C VAL A 288 -15.77 -1.51 10.62
N THR A 289 -15.90 -2.68 10.00
CA THR A 289 -15.74 -3.97 10.68
C THR A 289 -14.55 -4.69 10.06
N ALA A 290 -13.60 -5.08 10.90
CA ALA A 290 -12.39 -5.79 10.52
C ALA A 290 -12.31 -7.16 11.19
N LYS A 291 -11.66 -8.11 10.52
CA LYS A 291 -11.34 -9.45 11.02
C LYS A 291 -9.90 -9.76 10.66
N GLY A 292 -9.13 -10.16 11.66
CA GLY A 292 -7.71 -10.47 11.54
C GLY A 292 -7.42 -11.85 12.08
N GLY A 293 -6.36 -12.47 11.58
CA GLY A 293 -5.86 -13.73 12.10
C GLY A 293 -4.50 -14.05 11.50
N LEU A 294 -3.74 -14.89 12.19
CA LEU A 294 -2.47 -15.41 11.66
C LEU A 294 -2.75 -16.68 10.84
N GLU A 295 -1.77 -17.20 10.11
CA GLU A 295 -1.70 -18.58 9.61
C GLU A 295 -0.25 -19.10 9.68
N GLN A 296 -0.10 -20.39 9.99
CA GLN A 296 1.20 -21.09 9.97
C GLN A 296 1.37 -21.85 8.65
N THR A 297 2.52 -21.71 7.99
CA THR A 297 2.97 -22.55 6.86
C THR A 297 2.10 -22.57 5.59
N ALA A 298 0.85 -22.12 5.63
CA ALA A 298 -0.10 -22.01 4.53
C ALA A 298 -0.99 -20.77 4.73
N ILE A 299 -1.58 -20.23 3.67
CA ILE A 299 -2.63 -19.21 3.75
C ILE A 299 -3.91 -19.87 3.25
N THR A 300 -4.81 -20.26 4.15
CA THR A 300 -6.04 -20.99 3.82
C THR A 300 -7.29 -20.16 4.04
N SER A 301 -8.31 -20.35 3.20
CA SER A 301 -9.63 -19.74 3.40
C SER A 301 -10.26 -20.20 4.72
N GLY A 302 -10.80 -19.27 5.51
CA GLY A 302 -11.71 -19.57 6.62
C GLY A 302 -11.14 -20.33 7.83
N GLN A 303 -9.82 -20.50 7.96
CA GLN A 303 -9.24 -21.06 9.17
C GLN A 303 -8.79 -19.99 10.17
N ALA A 304 -8.84 -20.37 11.44
CA ALA A 304 -8.29 -19.66 12.58
C ALA A 304 -7.00 -20.37 13.03
N ILE A 305 -5.98 -19.63 13.46
CA ILE A 305 -4.80 -20.25 14.06
C ILE A 305 -5.18 -20.94 15.36
N THR A 306 -4.70 -22.17 15.44
CA THR A 306 -4.39 -22.87 16.69
C THR A 306 -2.86 -22.98 16.70
N CYS A 307 -2.12 -22.17 17.48
CA CYS A 307 -0.73 -22.51 17.79
C CYS A 307 -0.76 -23.77 18.67
N ASN A 308 0.36 -24.32 19.15
CA ASN A 308 0.28 -25.50 20.02
C ASN A 308 -0.65 -25.28 21.25
N ASN A 309 -1.11 -26.37 21.87
CA ASN A 309 -2.09 -26.34 22.96
C ASN A 309 -1.67 -25.45 24.16
N THR A 310 -0.36 -25.24 24.37
CA THR A 310 0.16 -24.39 25.45
C THR A 310 0.00 -22.91 25.10
N VAL A 311 0.31 -22.51 23.87
CA VAL A 311 0.19 -21.11 23.41
C VAL A 311 -1.27 -20.66 23.34
N ASN A 312 -2.19 -21.51 22.88
CA ASN A 312 -3.62 -21.13 22.77
C ASN A 312 -4.31 -20.92 24.13
N GLN A 313 -3.77 -21.49 25.21
CA GLN A 313 -4.32 -21.27 26.55
C GLN A 313 -4.08 -19.83 27.04
N PHE A 314 -3.08 -19.14 26.48
CA PHE A 314 -2.66 -17.82 26.93
C PHE A 314 -2.90 -16.73 25.90
N VAL A 315 -2.86 -17.07 24.60
CA VAL A 315 -3.17 -16.13 23.52
C VAL A 315 -4.23 -16.74 22.63
N ASN A 316 -5.47 -16.31 22.85
CA ASN A 316 -6.60 -16.76 22.05
C ASN A 316 -6.61 -16.01 20.71
N PHE A 317 -6.05 -16.62 19.66
CA PHE A 317 -6.08 -16.12 18.29
C PHE A 317 -7.37 -16.47 17.53
N THR A 318 -8.48 -16.71 18.25
CA THR A 318 -9.78 -16.77 17.59
C THR A 318 -9.99 -15.45 16.84
N PRO A 319 -10.28 -15.48 15.53
CA PRO A 319 -10.54 -14.26 14.77
C PRO A 319 -11.68 -13.48 15.42
N THR A 320 -11.34 -12.39 16.07
CA THR A 320 -12.30 -11.47 16.67
C THR A 320 -12.51 -10.27 15.78
N TYR A 321 -13.66 -9.61 15.93
CA TYR A 321 -13.98 -8.43 15.16
C TYR A 321 -13.43 -7.18 15.83
N GLY A 322 -12.75 -6.35 15.04
CA GLY A 322 -12.40 -4.98 15.38
C GLY A 322 -13.41 -4.01 14.77
N LEU A 323 -13.85 -3.02 15.55
CA LEU A 323 -14.76 -1.97 15.11
C LEU A 323 -14.04 -0.62 15.09
N PHE A 324 -14.23 0.14 14.01
CA PHE A 324 -13.67 1.48 13.84
C PHE A 324 -14.69 2.42 13.19
N ASN A 325 -14.55 3.72 13.39
CA ASN A 325 -15.28 4.74 12.65
C ASN A 325 -14.34 5.90 12.30
N PHE A 326 -14.92 7.01 11.82
CA PHE A 326 -14.17 8.23 11.53
C PHE A 326 -13.31 8.74 12.70
N ASN A 327 -13.73 8.53 13.96
CA ASN A 327 -12.99 8.95 15.15
C ASN A 327 -11.89 7.96 15.57
N GLY A 328 -11.79 6.79 14.91
CA GLY A 328 -10.75 5.80 15.14
C GLY A 328 -11.28 4.48 15.69
N PHE A 329 -10.48 3.85 16.55
CA PHE A 329 -10.78 2.57 17.18
C PHE A 329 -11.96 2.70 18.15
N ILE A 330 -12.84 1.70 18.14
CA ILE A 330 -14.02 1.64 19.03
C ILE A 330 -13.91 0.46 19.97
N ALA A 331 -13.71 -0.74 19.42
CA ALA A 331 -13.69 -1.98 20.19
C ALA A 331 -12.92 -3.08 19.44
N GLU A 332 -12.33 -3.99 20.21
CA GLU A 332 -11.77 -5.26 19.75
C GLU A 332 -12.47 -6.42 20.45
N GLY A 333 -12.25 -7.66 19.98
CA GLY A 333 -12.83 -8.81 20.66
C GLY A 333 -14.34 -8.96 20.44
N VAL A 334 -14.94 -8.18 19.53
CA VAL A 334 -16.40 -8.13 19.39
C VAL A 334 -16.91 -9.45 18.81
N ALA A 335 -17.92 -10.05 19.44
CA ALA A 335 -18.57 -11.25 18.93
C ALA A 335 -19.41 -10.92 17.69
N ALA A 336 -19.57 -11.87 16.76
CA ALA A 336 -20.32 -11.69 15.51
C ALA A 336 -21.74 -11.13 15.74
N SER A 337 -22.42 -11.59 16.80
CA SER A 337 -23.78 -11.17 17.18
C SER A 337 -23.83 -9.84 17.94
N ALA A 338 -22.69 -9.30 18.36
CA ALA A 338 -22.57 -8.07 19.12
C ALA A 338 -22.14 -6.88 18.24
N ILE A 339 -21.96 -7.08 16.94
CA ILE A 339 -21.66 -6.02 15.98
C ILE A 339 -22.92 -5.13 15.82
N PRO A 340 -22.84 -3.82 16.09
CA PRO A 340 -23.98 -2.94 15.94
C PRO A 340 -24.51 -2.90 14.49
N ALA A 341 -25.81 -2.64 14.33
CA ALA A 341 -26.47 -2.70 13.02
C ALA A 341 -25.98 -1.63 12.03
N ASP A 342 -25.46 -0.51 12.53
CA ASP A 342 -24.87 0.55 11.73
C ASP A 342 -23.45 0.24 11.23
N PHE A 343 -22.86 -0.88 11.65
CA PHE A 343 -21.60 -1.42 11.14
C PHE A 343 -21.85 -2.46 10.03
N ILE A 344 -20.79 -2.76 9.28
CA ILE A 344 -20.84 -3.88 8.32
C ILE A 344 -20.93 -5.19 9.11
N GLN A 345 -21.92 -6.02 8.79
CA GLN A 345 -22.18 -7.25 9.52
C GLN A 345 -21.09 -8.31 9.31
N SER A 346 -20.90 -9.15 10.32
CA SER A 346 -19.90 -10.25 10.37
C SER A 346 -19.90 -11.11 9.12
N THR A 347 -21.06 -11.55 8.65
CA THR A 347 -21.22 -12.44 7.48
C THR A 347 -20.53 -11.90 6.21
N ARG A 348 -20.56 -10.57 6.01
CA ARG A 348 -19.87 -9.94 4.87
C ARG A 348 -18.36 -9.95 5.06
N VAL A 349 -17.90 -9.63 6.26
CA VAL A 349 -16.46 -9.60 6.59
C VAL A 349 -15.89 -11.01 6.57
N ASP A 350 -16.62 -12.01 7.05
CA ASP A 350 -16.28 -13.43 6.93
C ASP A 350 -16.10 -13.83 5.47
N SER A 351 -17.06 -13.51 4.61
CA SER A 351 -16.97 -13.78 3.18
C SER A 351 -15.76 -13.12 2.51
N LEU A 352 -15.31 -11.98 3.02
CA LEU A 352 -14.12 -11.29 2.54
C LEU A 352 -12.84 -11.92 3.08
N TYR A 353 -12.82 -12.28 4.36
CA TYR A 353 -11.73 -12.94 5.05
C TYR A 353 -11.46 -14.34 4.48
N ASP A 354 -12.51 -15.07 4.12
CA ASP A 354 -12.41 -16.39 3.48
C ASP A 354 -11.72 -16.33 2.12
N ARG A 355 -11.86 -15.21 1.39
CA ARG A 355 -11.13 -15.01 0.12
C ARG A 355 -9.63 -14.78 0.30
N VAL A 356 -9.16 -14.53 1.52
CA VAL A 356 -7.73 -14.41 1.77
C VAL A 356 -7.13 -15.82 1.78
N GLY A 357 -6.19 -16.08 0.87
CA GLY A 357 -5.65 -17.41 0.62
C GLY A 357 -6.26 -18.12 -0.59
N THR A 358 -7.20 -17.50 -1.30
CA THR A 358 -7.78 -18.05 -2.53
C THR A 358 -7.16 -17.43 -3.79
N VAL A 359 -7.39 -18.09 -4.93
CA VAL A 359 -7.19 -17.52 -6.26
C VAL A 359 -8.50 -16.88 -6.69
N GLY A 360 -8.48 -15.60 -7.06
CA GLY A 360 -9.65 -14.98 -7.65
C GLY A 360 -10.77 -14.58 -6.66
N LYS A 361 -11.60 -13.62 -7.05
CA LYS A 361 -13.03 -13.64 -6.75
C LYS A 361 -13.58 -14.91 -7.38
N SER A 362 -14.08 -15.83 -6.55
CA SER A 362 -14.77 -17.05 -6.97
C SER A 362 -15.52 -16.85 -8.29
N SER A 363 -15.06 -17.48 -9.37
CA SER A 363 -15.68 -17.54 -10.71
C SER A 363 -15.85 -16.25 -11.54
N ALA A 364 -15.42 -15.06 -11.10
CA ALA A 364 -15.63 -13.83 -11.87
C ALA A 364 -14.52 -13.56 -12.90
N THR A 365 -14.87 -13.37 -14.17
CA THR A 365 -13.92 -12.85 -15.18
C THR A 365 -13.66 -11.37 -14.92
N THR A 366 -12.47 -11.04 -14.43
CA THR A 366 -12.03 -9.66 -14.27
C THR A 366 -11.14 -9.28 -15.45
N THR A 367 -11.40 -8.13 -16.07
CA THR A 367 -10.48 -7.51 -17.02
C THR A 367 -9.55 -6.61 -16.20
N PRO A 368 -8.22 -6.74 -16.36
CA PRO A 368 -7.53 -7.24 -17.55
C PRO A 368 -7.35 -8.76 -17.56
N ALA A 369 -7.43 -9.34 -18.77
CA ALA A 369 -7.21 -10.76 -18.98
C ALA A 369 -5.85 -11.18 -18.43
N GLY A 370 -5.81 -12.26 -17.66
CA GLY A 370 -4.57 -12.74 -17.03
C GLY A 370 -4.09 -11.89 -15.84
N SER A 371 -4.98 -11.11 -15.21
CA SER A 371 -4.70 -10.46 -13.94
C SER A 371 -4.93 -11.40 -12.74
N SER A 372 -4.05 -11.30 -11.75
CA SER A 372 -4.09 -12.00 -10.46
C SER A 372 -4.17 -11.00 -9.30
N TRP A 373 -4.77 -9.82 -9.51
CA TRP A 373 -4.86 -8.73 -8.54
C TRP A 373 -5.51 -9.17 -7.22
N ASP A 374 -6.45 -10.10 -7.28
CA ASP A 374 -7.20 -10.65 -6.15
C ASP A 374 -6.60 -11.92 -5.54
N THR A 375 -5.47 -12.39 -6.07
CA THR A 375 -4.81 -13.60 -5.61
C THR A 375 -3.96 -13.31 -4.38
N LEU A 376 -4.26 -14.03 -3.29
CA LEU A 376 -3.57 -13.94 -2.00
C LEU A 376 -3.09 -15.32 -1.50
N THR A 377 -2.89 -16.28 -2.41
CA THR A 377 -2.36 -17.61 -2.06
C THR A 377 -0.90 -17.54 -1.58
N LYS A 378 -0.48 -18.50 -0.76
CA LYS A 378 0.92 -18.59 -0.29
C LYS A 378 1.92 -18.59 -1.44
N ALA A 379 1.70 -19.45 -2.43
CA ALA A 379 2.61 -19.56 -3.59
C ALA A 379 2.77 -18.22 -4.31
N TYR A 380 1.68 -17.46 -4.41
CA TYR A 380 1.70 -16.15 -5.03
C TYR A 380 2.46 -15.11 -4.19
N ILE A 381 2.17 -15.03 -2.88
CA ILE A 381 2.84 -14.09 -1.96
C ILE A 381 4.34 -14.39 -1.88
N ASP A 382 4.74 -15.66 -1.78
CA ASP A 382 6.14 -16.04 -1.69
C ASP A 382 6.91 -15.74 -2.99
N ALA A 383 6.27 -15.93 -4.14
CA ALA A 383 6.86 -15.68 -5.46
C ALA A 383 6.79 -14.21 -5.90
N LEU A 384 6.21 -13.32 -5.07
CA LEU A 384 6.06 -11.91 -5.39
C LEU A 384 7.44 -11.31 -5.71
N THR A 385 7.54 -10.76 -6.91
CA THR A 385 8.74 -10.11 -7.42
C THR A 385 8.36 -8.72 -7.89
N ILE A 386 9.10 -7.70 -7.45
CA ILE A 386 8.89 -6.30 -7.82
C ILE A 386 10.27 -5.74 -8.17
N ASN A 387 10.38 -5.13 -9.35
CA ASN A 387 11.62 -4.54 -9.83
C ASN A 387 11.32 -3.20 -10.48
N PHE A 388 12.25 -2.25 -10.36
CA PHE A 388 12.23 -1.09 -11.24
C PHE A 388 12.37 -1.53 -12.71
N ALA A 389 11.63 -0.89 -13.59
CA ALA A 389 11.73 -1.14 -15.01
C ALA A 389 13.01 -0.49 -15.58
N THR A 390 13.56 -1.12 -16.61
CA THR A 390 14.54 -0.44 -17.47
C THR A 390 13.77 0.27 -18.58
N VAL A 391 13.64 1.59 -18.47
CA VAL A 391 12.97 2.41 -19.48
C VAL A 391 14.03 3.05 -20.39
N PRO A 392 14.10 2.70 -21.69
CA PRO A 392 15.04 3.30 -22.65
C PRO A 392 14.90 4.81 -22.71
#